data_AF-A3PD05-F1
#
_entry.id   AF-A3PD05-F1
#
_cell.length_a   1.000
_cell.length_b   1.000
_cell.length_c   1.000
_cell.angle_alpha   90.00
_cell.angle_beta   90.00
_cell.angle_gamma   90.00
#
_symmetry.space_group_name_H-M   'P 1'
#
loop_
_entity.id
_entity.type
_entity.pdbx_description
1 polymer ?
#
loop_
_entity_poly.entity_id
_entity_poly.type
_entity_poly.pdbx_seq_one_letter_code
_entity_poly.pdbx_strand_id
1 'polypeptide(L)' 'MNLKERGITVGDLLIILLIIITSTILVKSISKDKKTTLKYINQEQVSYMKNHYQKFI' A
#
# COMPACT_ATOMS: atom_id res chain seq x y z
N MET A 1 27.83 -15.18 -17.03
CA MET A 1 27.79 -15.73 -15.66
C MET A 1 26.54 -16.58 -15.54
N ASN A 2 26.71 -17.88 -15.33
CA ASN A 2 25.60 -18.82 -15.21
C ASN A 2 25.00 -18.72 -13.79
N LEU A 3 23.68 -18.89 -13.64
CA LEU A 3 23.03 -18.83 -12.32
C LEU A 3 23.52 -19.96 -11.40
N LYS A 4 23.86 -21.11 -12.00
CA LYS A 4 24.49 -22.25 -11.33
C LYS A 4 25.90 -21.93 -10.83
N GLU A 5 26.67 -21.10 -11.55
CA GLU A 5 28.01 -20.64 -11.10
C GLU A 5 27.92 -19.66 -9.93
N ARG A 6 26.76 -19.04 -9.73
CA ARG A 6 26.48 -18.10 -8.63
C ARG A 6 25.90 -18.77 -7.39
N GLY A 7 25.77 -20.10 -7.38
CA GLY A 7 25.19 -20.86 -6.27
C GLY A 7 23.68 -20.65 -6.07
N ILE A 8 23.02 -19.95 -7.00
CA ILE A 8 21.58 -19.69 -6.92
C ILE A 8 20.86 -21.00 -7.24
N THR A 9 20.18 -21.54 -6.22
CA THR A 9 19.41 -22.78 -6.33
C THR A 9 17.96 -22.46 -6.68
N VAL A 10 17.24 -23.40 -7.28
CA VAL A 10 15.81 -23.25 -7.64
C VAL A 10 14.97 -22.80 -6.44
N GLY A 11 15.31 -23.22 -5.22
CA GLY A 11 14.64 -22.78 -4.00
C GLY A 11 14.74 -21.27 -3.74
N ASP A 12 15.88 -20.65 -4.07
CA ASP A 12 16.09 -19.20 -3.87
C ASP A 12 15.18 -18.37 -4.80
N LEU A 13 15.02 -18.84 -6.04
CA LEU A 13 14.07 -18.25 -6.99
C LEU A 13 12.62 -18.31 -6.49
N LEU A 14 12.21 -19.43 -5.89
CA LEU A 14 10.86 -19.60 -5.34
C LEU A 14 10.63 -18.70 -4.13
N ILE A 15 11.62 -18.55 -3.26
CA ILE A 15 11.54 -17.66 -2.09
C ILE A 15 11.43 -16.20 -2.53
N ILE A 16 12.24 -15.75 -3.49
CA ILE A 16 12.18 -14.39 -4.04
C ILE A 16 10.80 -14.12 -4.65
N LEU A 17 10.24 -15.08 -5.40
CA LEU A 17 8.92 -14.94 -6.00
C LEU A 17 7.82 -14.77 -4.93
N LEU A 18 7.85 -15.57 -3.87
CA LEU A 18 6.91 -15.46 -2.76
C LEU A 18 7.02 -14.10 -2.05
N ILE A 19 8.24 -13.62 -1.84
CA ILE A 19 8.49 -12.31 -1.22
C ILE A 19 7.90 -11.19 -2.07
N ILE A 20 8.07 -11.24 -3.40
CA ILE A 20 7.51 -10.22 -4.31
C ILE A 20 5.99 -10.23 -4.26
N ILE A 21 5.35 -11.40 -4.35
CA ILE A 21 3.88 -11.52 -4.32
C ILE A 21 3.34 -11.00 -2.98
N THR A 22 3.92 -11.47 -1.87
CA THR A 22 3.47 -11.11 -0.52
C THR A 22 3.68 -9.62 -0.26
N SER A 23 4.83 -9.06 -0.66
CA SER A 23 5.11 -7.63 -0.52
C SER A 23 4.16 -6.78 -1.37
N THR A 24 3.82 -7.23 -2.58
CA THR A 24 2.88 -6.49 -3.44
C THR A 24 1.47 -6.49 -2.85
N ILE A 25 1.01 -7.62 -2.31
CA ILE A 25 -0.29 -7.73 -1.62
C ILE A 25 -0.28 -6.90 -0.34
N LEU A 26 0.78 -6.98 0.47
CA LEU A 26 0.92 -6.25 1.72
C LEU A 26 0.95 -4.74 1.47
N VAL A 27 1.77 -4.27 0.51
CA VAL A 27 1.82 -2.86 0.11
C VAL A 27 0.47 -2.40 -0.42
N LYS A 28 -0.23 -3.22 -1.23
CA LYS A 28 -1.57 -2.89 -1.73
C LYS A 28 -2.62 -2.84 -0.60
N SER A 29 -2.54 -3.73 0.38
CA SER A 29 -3.43 -3.74 1.55
C SER A 29 -3.17 -2.52 2.43
N ILE A 30 -1.91 -2.28 2.82
CA ILE A 30 -1.51 -1.09 3.59
C ILE A 30 -1.88 0.19 2.84
N SER A 31 -1.71 0.23 1.52
CA SER A 31 -2.14 1.38 0.70
C SER A 31 -3.65 1.55 0.67
N LYS A 32 -4.43 0.46 0.74
CA LYS A 32 -5.88 0.50 0.83
C LYS A 32 -6.33 0.99 2.20
N ASP A 33 -5.68 0.52 3.27
CA ASP A 33 -5.91 0.97 4.65
C ASP A 33 -5.43 2.42 4.90
N LYS A 34 -4.36 2.86 4.24
CA LYS A 34 -3.94 4.28 4.22
C LYS A 34 -4.86 5.13 3.36
N LYS A 35 -5.36 4.62 2.23
CA LYS A 35 -6.34 5.34 1.38
C LYS A 35 -7.67 5.50 2.08
N THR A 36 -8.05 4.64 3.01
CA THR A 36 -9.27 4.83 3.81
C THR A 36 -9.01 5.77 4.97
N THR A 37 -7.91 5.61 5.72
CA THR A 37 -7.63 6.44 6.91
C THR A 37 -7.27 7.89 6.56
N LEU A 38 -6.36 8.12 5.61
CA LEU A 38 -5.92 9.47 5.24
C LEU A 38 -6.99 10.22 4.42
N LYS A 39 -7.79 9.50 3.62
CA LYS A 39 -8.92 10.10 2.90
C LYS A 39 -10.09 10.41 3.82
N TYR A 40 -10.34 9.59 4.85
CA TYR A 40 -11.35 9.86 5.88
C TYR A 40 -11.05 11.15 6.63
N ILE A 41 -9.82 11.34 7.12
CA ILE A 41 -9.42 12.57 7.84
C ILE A 41 -9.60 13.82 6.96
N ASN A 42 -9.17 13.76 5.70
CA ASN A 42 -9.32 14.89 4.77
C ASN A 42 -10.79 15.14 4.38
N GLN A 43 -11.60 14.08 4.26
CA GLN A 43 -13.03 14.19 3.93
C GLN A 43 -13.84 14.72 5.12
N GLU A 44 -13.47 14.36 6.35
CA GLU A 44 -14.05 14.92 7.58
C GLU A 44 -13.71 16.41 7.73
N GLN A 45 -12.44 16.81 7.56
CA GLN A 45 -12.05 18.23 7.62
C GLN A 45 -12.77 19.08 6.56
N VAL A 46 -12.84 18.60 5.31
CA VAL A 46 -13.54 19.32 4.23
C VAL A 46 -15.04 19.38 4.50
N SER A 47 -15.64 18.30 5.03
CA SER A 47 -17.06 18.28 5.42
C SER A 47 -17.37 19.22 6.58
N TYR A 48 -16.51 19.26 7.59
CA TYR A 48 -16.68 20.13 8.76
C TYR A 48 -16.52 21.60 8.39
N MET A 49 -15.49 21.95 7.61
CA MET A 49 -15.30 23.28 7.06
C MET A 49 -16.50 23.70 6.19
N LYS A 50 -16.94 22.85 5.26
CA LYS A 50 -18.08 23.15 4.39
C LYS A 50 -19.38 23.41 5.17
N ASN A 51 -19.69 22.58 6.16
CA ASN A 51 -20.87 22.78 7.02
C ASN A 51 -20.74 24.04 7.88
N HIS A 52 -19.53 24.38 8.33
CA HIS A 52 -19.30 25.63 9.06
C HIS A 52 -19.64 26.82 8.15
N TYR A 53 -19.04 26.92 6.96
CA TYR A 53 -19.32 28.03 6.02
C TYR A 53 -20.79 28.13 5.62
N GLN A 54 -21.47 27.00 5.41
CA GLN A 54 -22.90 27.00 5.04
C GLN A 54 -23.82 27.42 6.20
N LYS A 55 -23.37 27.35 7.46
CA LYS A 55 -24.14 27.80 8.63
C LYS A 55 -24.06 29.32 8.86
N PHE A 56 -23.10 30.00 8.23
CA PHE A 56 -22.89 31.45 8.35
C PHE A 56 -23.41 32.27 7.15
N ILE A 57 -23.98 31.62 6.12
CA ILE A 57 -24.66 32.25 4.97
C ILE A 57 -26.17 32.09 5.17
#